data_AF-A0AAW1RWU7-F1
#
_entry.id   AF-A0AAW1RWU7-F1
#
_cell.length_a   1.000
_cell.length_b   1.000
_cell.length_c   1.000
_cell.angle_alpha   90.00
_cell.angle_beta   90.00
_cell.angle_gamma   90.00
#
_symmetry.space_group_name_H-M   'P 1'
#
loop_
_entity.id
_entity.type
_entity.pdbx_description
1 polymer ?
#
loop_
_entity_poly.entity_id
_entity_poly.type
_entity_poly.pdbx_seq_one_letter_code
_entity_poly.pdbx_strand_id
1 'polypeptide(L)'
;MVALTASISCRPAPVRVFAARRAAARPMRGAVRVFAAVDKATVLEDVRSIIAEQLGTDLGKVTPDAKFVDLGADSLDTVEIMMALEEKFELQLDEEGAEKITTVQEAADLIATQAEAEAARAKEEEDLRAWKVEHPCLLQHFSDFLEAARERRVAIFLDYDGTLTPIVKNPDRAYMSDQMRAAVRAAARLFPTAIISGRGREKVESFVQLKELYYAGSHGMDIVGPQGDQQAGETLAFQPAARYAPIMDQVYAELVSRVADIPGATVEHNKFCVSVHFRNCEAGQYDAVLGAVEATLRSRAELHASRGRKVFEIKPQCCRLFLPRGKPGLGEIEVDFT
;
A
#
# COMPACT_ATOMS: atom_id res chain seq x y z
N MET A 1 53.56 -17.74 33.20
CA MET A 1 52.18 -18.23 32.98
C MET A 1 51.80 -17.85 31.56
N VAL A 2 51.46 -18.83 30.73
CA VAL A 2 51.30 -18.71 29.28
C VAL A 2 50.07 -17.86 28.94
N ALA A 3 50.25 -16.83 28.12
CA ALA A 3 49.16 -16.04 27.55
C ALA A 3 48.56 -16.81 26.36
N LEU A 4 47.31 -17.25 26.49
CA LEU A 4 46.54 -17.87 25.42
C LEU A 4 45.90 -16.76 24.57
N THR A 5 46.48 -16.46 23.41
CA THR A 5 45.82 -15.66 22.36
C THR A 5 44.93 -16.57 21.53
N ALA A 6 43.61 -16.48 21.69
CA ALA A 6 42.64 -17.11 20.79
C ALA A 6 42.26 -16.10 19.69
N SER A 7 42.81 -16.29 18.50
CA SER A 7 42.38 -15.60 17.28
C SER A 7 41.16 -16.34 16.73
N ILE A 8 39.98 -15.72 16.79
CA ILE A 8 38.77 -16.21 16.12
C ILE A 8 38.71 -15.53 14.74
N SER A 9 39.26 -16.20 13.74
CA SER A 9 39.06 -15.88 12.33
C SER A 9 37.67 -16.36 11.89
N CYS A 10 36.66 -15.50 12.01
CA CYS A 10 35.36 -15.72 11.35
C CYS A 10 35.40 -15.10 9.96
N ARG A 11 35.51 -15.95 8.92
CA ARG A 11 35.18 -15.55 7.54
C ARG A 11 33.67 -15.42 7.42
N PRO A 12 33.13 -14.42 6.68
CA PRO A 12 31.71 -14.37 6.40
C PRO A 12 31.32 -15.55 5.49
N ALA A 13 30.28 -16.29 5.87
CA ALA A 13 29.64 -17.26 4.99
C ALA A 13 28.78 -16.51 3.95
N PRO A 14 28.72 -16.96 2.69
CA PRO A 14 27.93 -16.29 1.67
C PRO A 14 26.45 -16.33 2.02
N VAL A 15 25.80 -15.17 1.95
CA VAL A 15 24.34 -15.04 2.05
C VAL A 15 23.73 -15.71 0.82
N ARG A 16 23.17 -16.91 0.99
CA ARG A 16 22.34 -17.54 -0.04
C ARG A 16 20.91 -17.05 0.10
N VAL A 17 20.49 -16.19 -0.83
CA VAL A 17 19.07 -15.94 -1.09
C VAL A 17 18.49 -17.25 -1.64
N PHE A 18 17.72 -17.96 -0.83
CA PHE A 18 16.95 -19.10 -1.31
C PHE A 18 15.78 -18.56 -2.14
N ALA A 19 15.94 -18.53 -3.46
CA ALA A 19 14.78 -18.54 -4.34
C ALA A 19 14.07 -19.88 -4.11
N ALA A 20 12.90 -19.84 -3.48
CA ALA A 20 12.06 -21.01 -3.32
C ALA A 20 11.84 -21.63 -4.71
N ARG A 21 12.28 -22.88 -4.90
CA ARG A 21 12.00 -23.63 -6.11
C ARG A 21 10.48 -23.77 -6.22
N ARG A 22 9.88 -23.12 -7.23
CA ARG A 22 8.47 -23.29 -7.61
C ARG A 22 8.21 -24.78 -7.86
N ALA A 23 7.45 -25.41 -6.97
CA ALA A 23 6.77 -26.66 -7.30
C ALA A 23 5.72 -26.32 -8.36
N ALA A 24 5.80 -26.95 -9.53
CA ALA A 24 4.83 -26.77 -10.60
C ALA A 24 3.46 -27.26 -10.13
N ALA A 25 2.55 -26.34 -9.83
CA ALA A 25 1.15 -26.65 -9.57
C ALA A 25 0.52 -27.22 -10.85
N ARG A 26 0.01 -28.45 -10.79
CA ARG A 26 -0.83 -29.02 -11.87
C ARG A 26 -2.15 -28.25 -11.89
N PRO A 27 -2.65 -27.79 -13.05
CA PRO A 27 -3.95 -27.14 -13.10
C PRO A 27 -5.02 -28.20 -12.83
N MET A 28 -5.76 -28.05 -11.73
CA MET A 28 -7.04 -28.73 -11.59
C MET A 28 -8.01 -28.06 -12.57
N ARG A 29 -8.39 -28.80 -13.61
CA ARG A 29 -9.46 -28.42 -14.53
C ARG A 29 -10.79 -28.52 -13.78
N GLY A 30 -11.13 -27.48 -13.02
CA GLY A 30 -12.52 -27.12 -12.78
C GLY A 30 -12.86 -26.08 -13.83
N ALA A 31 -13.93 -26.30 -14.60
CA ALA A 31 -14.40 -25.34 -15.59
C ALA A 31 -14.82 -24.04 -14.88
N VAL A 32 -13.89 -23.10 -14.74
CA VAL A 32 -14.24 -21.70 -14.50
C VAL A 32 -14.89 -21.24 -15.79
N ARG A 33 -16.21 -21.10 -15.79
CA ARG A 33 -16.87 -20.24 -16.78
C ARG A 33 -16.26 -18.87 -16.55
N VAL A 34 -15.31 -18.51 -17.41
CA VAL A 34 -14.89 -17.13 -17.59
C VAL A 34 -16.18 -16.39 -17.88
N PHE A 35 -16.64 -15.57 -16.94
CA PHE A 35 -17.69 -14.60 -17.24
C PHE A 35 -17.11 -13.75 -18.38
N ALA A 36 -17.56 -14.03 -19.60
CA ALA A 36 -17.23 -13.20 -20.75
C ALA A 36 -17.65 -11.77 -20.40
N ALA A 37 -16.93 -10.78 -20.93
CA ALA A 37 -17.31 -9.38 -20.77
C ALA A 37 -18.82 -9.24 -20.96
N VAL A 38 -19.49 -8.62 -19.99
CA VAL A 38 -20.94 -8.43 -20.02
C VAL A 38 -21.28 -7.67 -21.31
N ASP A 39 -21.78 -8.39 -22.31
CA ASP A 39 -22.16 -7.79 -23.57
C ASP A 39 -23.56 -7.20 -23.41
N LYS A 40 -23.63 -5.87 -23.37
CA LYS A 40 -24.89 -5.14 -23.16
C LYS A 40 -25.94 -5.47 -24.21
N ALA A 41 -25.52 -5.81 -25.44
CA ALA A 41 -26.46 -6.23 -26.48
C ALA A 41 -27.10 -7.58 -26.15
N THR A 42 -26.29 -8.56 -25.72
CA THR A 42 -26.78 -9.87 -25.26
C THR A 42 -27.69 -9.74 -24.03
N VAL A 43 -27.31 -8.91 -23.04
CA VAL A 43 -28.16 -8.65 -21.84
C VAL A 43 -29.51 -8.07 -22.24
N LEU A 44 -29.54 -7.11 -23.16
CA LEU A 44 -30.78 -6.52 -23.65
C LEU A 44 -31.67 -7.54 -24.36
N GLU A 45 -31.10 -8.45 -25.15
CA GLU A 45 -31.87 -9.53 -25.81
C GLU A 45 -32.47 -10.50 -24.79
N ASP A 46 -31.69 -10.93 -23.79
CA ASP A 46 -32.15 -11.82 -22.72
C ASP A 46 -33.27 -11.16 -21.89
N VAL A 47 -33.12 -9.87 -21.53
CA VAL A 47 -34.13 -9.09 -20.80
C VAL A 47 -35.42 -9.00 -21.61
N ARG A 48 -35.33 -8.68 -22.91
CA ARG A 48 -36.50 -8.61 -23.80
C ARG A 48 -37.21 -9.94 -23.91
N SER A 49 -36.45 -11.04 -23.99
CA SER A 49 -37.01 -12.40 -24.05
C SER A 49 -37.79 -12.74 -22.78
N ILE A 50 -37.23 -12.43 -21.60
CA ILE A 50 -37.88 -12.70 -20.31
C ILE A 50 -39.17 -11.90 -20.16
N ILE A 51 -39.14 -10.62 -20.54
CA ILE A 51 -40.33 -9.75 -20.49
C ILE A 51 -41.42 -10.24 -21.45
N ALA A 52 -41.04 -10.66 -22.66
CA ALA A 52 -41.99 -11.20 -23.65
C ALA A 52 -42.65 -12.49 -23.16
N GLU A 53 -41.87 -13.37 -22.52
CA GLU A 53 -42.34 -14.64 -21.96
C GLU A 53 -43.29 -14.43 -20.77
N GLN A 54 -42.93 -13.59 -19.80
CA GLN A 54 -43.74 -13.34 -18.62
C GLN A 54 -45.06 -12.62 -18.95
N LEU A 55 -45.03 -11.65 -19.86
CA LEU A 55 -46.23 -10.90 -20.26
C LEU A 55 -47.03 -11.57 -21.38
N GLY A 56 -46.57 -12.69 -21.93
CA GLY A 56 -47.21 -13.37 -23.06
C GLY A 56 -47.36 -12.50 -24.31
N THR A 57 -46.41 -11.58 -24.55
CA THR A 57 -46.46 -10.61 -25.67
C THR A 57 -45.45 -10.95 -26.76
N ASP A 58 -45.65 -10.38 -27.95
CA ASP A 58 -44.73 -10.59 -29.07
C ASP A 58 -43.41 -9.84 -28.83
N LEU A 59 -42.26 -10.53 -29.02
CA LEU A 59 -40.92 -9.96 -28.84
C LEU A 59 -40.68 -8.68 -29.68
N GLY A 60 -41.35 -8.57 -30.82
CA GLY A 60 -41.31 -7.39 -31.69
C GLY A 60 -41.96 -6.15 -31.07
N LYS A 61 -42.87 -6.32 -30.09
CA LYS A 61 -43.48 -5.21 -29.33
C LYS A 61 -42.63 -4.75 -28.14
N VAL A 62 -41.76 -5.63 -27.63
CA VAL A 62 -40.84 -5.31 -26.53
C VAL A 62 -39.64 -4.57 -27.11
N THR A 63 -39.78 -3.26 -27.35
CA THR A 63 -38.69 -2.40 -27.79
C THR A 63 -37.91 -1.86 -26.58
N PRO A 64 -36.64 -1.43 -26.74
CA PRO A 64 -35.85 -0.90 -25.62
C PRO A 64 -36.52 0.31 -24.91
N ASP A 65 -37.18 1.17 -25.69
CA ASP A 65 -37.89 2.35 -25.17
C ASP A 65 -39.30 2.04 -24.63
N ALA A 66 -39.77 0.78 -24.76
CA ALA A 66 -41.10 0.40 -24.28
C ALA A 66 -41.16 0.49 -22.76
N LYS A 67 -42.27 1.04 -22.24
CA LYS A 67 -42.54 1.04 -20.81
C LYS A 67 -43.25 -0.24 -20.41
N PHE A 68 -42.98 -0.73 -19.20
CA PHE A 68 -43.67 -1.91 -18.67
C PHE A 68 -45.19 -1.74 -18.66
N VAL A 69 -45.67 -0.55 -18.30
CA VAL A 69 -47.10 -0.21 -18.32
C VAL A 69 -47.71 -0.25 -19.72
N ASP A 70 -46.96 0.12 -20.76
CA ASP A 70 -47.42 0.12 -22.16
C ASP A 70 -47.47 -1.31 -22.74
N LEU A 71 -46.68 -2.22 -22.16
CA LEU A 71 -46.70 -3.65 -22.44
C LEU A 71 -47.80 -4.40 -21.67
N GLY A 72 -48.52 -3.71 -20.79
CA GLY A 72 -49.61 -4.27 -20.01
C GLY A 72 -49.18 -4.96 -18.71
N ALA A 73 -47.94 -4.73 -18.24
CA ALA A 73 -47.47 -5.26 -16.97
C ALA A 73 -48.15 -4.57 -15.79
N ASP A 74 -48.68 -5.36 -14.86
CA ASP A 74 -49.14 -4.88 -13.57
C ASP A 74 -48.03 -4.92 -12.50
N SER A 75 -48.37 -4.58 -11.25
CA SER A 75 -47.43 -4.57 -10.14
C SER A 75 -46.91 -5.97 -9.77
N LEU A 76 -47.67 -7.03 -10.03
CA LEU A 76 -47.26 -8.41 -9.78
C LEU A 76 -46.34 -8.90 -10.89
N ASP A 77 -46.68 -8.60 -12.15
CA ASP A 77 -45.86 -8.94 -13.32
C ASP A 77 -44.45 -8.34 -13.21
N THR A 78 -44.36 -7.10 -12.70
CA THR A 78 -43.06 -6.42 -12.52
C THR A 78 -42.18 -7.17 -11.52
N VAL A 79 -42.75 -7.70 -10.43
CA VAL A 79 -42.01 -8.49 -9.44
C VAL A 79 -41.56 -9.82 -10.04
N GLU A 80 -42.44 -10.51 -10.78
CA GLU A 80 -42.10 -11.78 -11.43
C GLU A 80 -40.99 -11.63 -12.49
N ILE A 81 -41.03 -10.55 -13.28
CA ILE A 81 -39.96 -10.20 -14.22
C ILE A 81 -38.63 -9.99 -13.49
N MET A 82 -38.62 -9.22 -12.38
CA MET A 82 -37.39 -8.97 -11.63
C MET A 82 -36.83 -10.26 -11.02
N MET A 83 -37.68 -11.12 -10.46
CA MET A 83 -37.27 -12.43 -9.95
C MET A 83 -36.69 -13.33 -11.04
N ALA A 84 -37.32 -13.36 -12.22
CA ALA A 84 -36.83 -14.14 -13.36
C ALA A 84 -35.48 -13.60 -13.88
N LEU A 85 -35.27 -12.29 -13.85
CA LEU A 85 -34.00 -11.65 -14.18
C LEU A 85 -32.91 -11.99 -13.14
N GLU A 86 -33.21 -11.89 -11.85
CA GLU A 86 -32.28 -12.27 -10.77
C GLU A 86 -31.83 -13.74 -10.90
N GLU A 87 -32.78 -14.65 -11.14
CA GLU A 87 -32.47 -16.07 -11.33
C GLU A 87 -31.64 -16.31 -12.59
N LYS A 88 -32.02 -15.69 -13.72
CA LYS A 88 -31.31 -15.86 -15.00
C LYS A 88 -29.86 -15.43 -14.92
N PHE A 89 -29.61 -14.29 -14.29
CA PHE A 89 -28.29 -13.66 -14.22
C PHE A 89 -27.52 -14.02 -12.95
N GLU A 90 -28.11 -14.80 -12.03
CA GLU A 90 -27.57 -15.13 -10.71
C GLU A 90 -27.17 -13.87 -9.90
N LEU A 91 -28.02 -12.83 -9.97
CA LEU A 91 -27.78 -11.53 -9.32
C LEU A 91 -28.71 -11.31 -8.13
N GLN A 92 -28.32 -10.39 -7.25
CA GLN A 92 -29.22 -9.78 -6.28
C GLN A 92 -29.42 -8.31 -6.67
N LEU A 93 -30.66 -7.94 -6.98
CA LEU A 93 -31.03 -6.57 -7.30
C LEU A 93 -31.47 -5.85 -6.03
N ASP A 94 -31.19 -4.55 -5.97
CA ASP A 94 -31.67 -3.70 -4.90
C ASP A 94 -33.15 -3.35 -5.12
N GLU A 95 -34.00 -3.55 -4.11
CA GLU A 95 -35.44 -3.24 -4.19
C GLU A 95 -35.67 -1.78 -4.61
N GLU A 96 -34.86 -0.83 -4.11
CA GLU A 96 -34.96 0.59 -4.45
C GLU A 96 -34.59 0.91 -5.92
N GLY A 97 -33.77 0.07 -6.54
CA GLY A 97 -33.37 0.18 -7.94
C GLY A 97 -34.44 -0.41 -8.85
N ALA A 98 -34.98 -1.57 -8.48
CA ALA A 98 -36.05 -2.28 -9.18
C ALA A 98 -37.37 -1.48 -9.23
N GLU A 99 -37.74 -0.77 -8.17
CA GLU A 99 -38.96 0.05 -8.11
C GLU A 99 -38.94 1.27 -9.05
N LYS A 100 -37.75 1.73 -9.46
CA LYS A 100 -37.58 2.94 -10.29
C LYS A 100 -37.51 2.64 -11.78
N ILE A 101 -37.49 1.37 -12.16
CA ILE A 101 -37.35 0.97 -13.56
C ILE A 101 -38.69 1.14 -14.27
N THR A 102 -38.71 1.92 -15.34
CA THR A 102 -39.92 2.20 -16.11
C THR A 102 -39.86 1.63 -17.53
N THR A 103 -38.66 1.45 -18.07
CA THR A 103 -38.43 0.98 -19.44
C THR A 103 -37.61 -0.30 -19.50
N VAL A 104 -37.72 -1.02 -20.63
CA VAL A 104 -36.94 -2.23 -20.91
C VAL A 104 -35.44 -1.94 -20.92
N GLN A 105 -35.02 -0.80 -21.48
CA GLN A 105 -33.61 -0.39 -21.51
C GLN A 105 -33.07 -0.13 -20.09
N GLU A 106 -33.83 0.53 -19.23
CA GLU A 106 -33.42 0.76 -17.83
C GLU A 106 -33.23 -0.56 -17.08
N ALA A 107 -34.08 -1.56 -17.32
CA ALA A 107 -33.90 -2.90 -16.75
C ALA A 107 -32.60 -3.54 -17.24
N ALA A 108 -32.34 -3.51 -18.55
CA ALA A 108 -31.13 -4.06 -19.14
C ALA A 108 -29.86 -3.36 -18.63
N ASP A 109 -29.89 -2.04 -18.46
CA ASP A 109 -28.77 -1.26 -17.92
C ASP A 109 -28.50 -1.57 -16.45
N LEU A 110 -29.54 -1.78 -15.63
CA LEU A 110 -29.39 -2.19 -14.24
C LEU A 110 -28.75 -3.59 -14.14
N ILE A 111 -29.28 -4.56 -14.90
CA ILE A 111 -28.72 -5.93 -14.94
C ILE A 111 -27.27 -5.90 -15.40
N ALA A 112 -26.96 -5.16 -16.48
CA ALA A 112 -25.60 -5.07 -16.99
C ALA A 112 -24.65 -4.47 -15.93
N THR A 113 -25.06 -3.39 -15.27
CA THR A 113 -24.26 -2.73 -14.22
C THR A 113 -24.00 -3.66 -13.04
N GLN A 114 -25.03 -4.40 -12.58
CA GLN A 114 -24.90 -5.30 -11.46
C GLN A 114 -24.07 -6.56 -11.82
N ALA A 115 -24.25 -7.10 -13.02
CA ALA A 115 -23.43 -8.18 -13.54
C ALA A 115 -21.96 -7.77 -13.69
N GLU A 116 -21.69 -6.56 -14.18
CA GLU A 116 -20.34 -6.00 -14.25
C GLU A 116 -19.71 -5.86 -12.85
N ALA A 117 -20.49 -5.40 -11.86
CA ALA A 117 -20.04 -5.26 -10.49
C ALA A 117 -19.73 -6.61 -9.82
N GLU A 118 -20.59 -7.62 -9.97
CA GLU A 118 -20.37 -8.97 -9.47
C GLU A 118 -19.18 -9.65 -10.16
N ALA A 119 -19.05 -9.52 -11.48
CA ALA A 119 -17.90 -10.03 -12.21
C ALA A 119 -16.58 -9.37 -11.76
N ALA A 120 -16.60 -8.05 -11.48
CA ALA A 120 -15.46 -7.34 -10.94
C ALA A 120 -15.07 -7.83 -9.53
N ARG A 121 -16.06 -8.06 -8.65
CA ARG A 121 -15.84 -8.63 -7.31
C ARG A 121 -15.26 -10.05 -7.39
N ALA A 122 -15.84 -10.92 -8.20
CA ALA A 122 -15.36 -12.29 -8.39
C ALA A 122 -13.92 -12.33 -8.90
N LYS A 123 -13.59 -11.44 -9.85
CA LYS A 123 -12.22 -11.28 -10.33
C LYS A 123 -11.28 -10.77 -9.23
N GLU A 124 -11.68 -9.78 -8.44
CA GLU A 124 -10.89 -9.30 -7.31
C GLU A 124 -10.62 -10.42 -6.28
N GLU A 125 -11.61 -11.26 -6.00
CA GLU A 125 -11.45 -12.43 -5.12
C GLU A 125 -10.50 -13.48 -5.69
N GLU A 126 -10.59 -13.76 -7.00
CA GLU A 126 -9.67 -14.66 -7.70
C GLU A 126 -8.24 -14.12 -7.67
N ASP A 127 -8.06 -12.84 -8.01
CA ASP A 127 -6.78 -12.15 -7.97
C ASP A 127 -6.19 -12.16 -6.55
N LEU A 128 -7.01 -11.89 -5.53
CA LEU A 128 -6.61 -11.95 -4.12
C LEU A 128 -6.23 -13.37 -3.70
N ARG A 129 -6.97 -14.39 -4.15
CA ARG A 129 -6.67 -15.79 -3.87
C ARG A 129 -5.35 -16.21 -4.51
N ALA A 130 -5.12 -15.85 -5.76
CA ALA A 130 -3.85 -16.09 -6.45
C ALA A 130 -2.70 -15.38 -5.73
N TRP A 131 -2.91 -14.12 -5.34
CA TRP A 131 -1.93 -13.34 -4.59
C TRP A 131 -1.55 -13.98 -3.24
N LYS A 132 -2.54 -14.49 -2.49
CA LYS A 132 -2.31 -15.19 -1.20
C LYS A 132 -1.53 -16.50 -1.34
N VAL A 133 -1.64 -17.18 -2.48
CA VAL A 133 -0.83 -18.38 -2.76
C VAL A 133 0.64 -18.00 -2.98
N GLU A 134 0.90 -16.88 -3.65
CA GLU A 134 2.27 -16.38 -3.85
C GLU A 134 2.85 -15.71 -2.58
N HIS A 135 1.98 -15.16 -1.72
CA HIS A 135 2.35 -14.43 -0.51
C HIS A 135 1.66 -15.05 0.71
N PRO A 136 2.10 -16.26 1.14
CA PRO A 136 1.46 -16.96 2.25
C PRO A 136 1.55 -16.15 3.54
N CYS A 137 0.46 -16.19 4.31
CA CYS A 137 0.40 -15.49 5.60
C CYS A 137 1.38 -16.14 6.60
N LEU A 138 2.33 -15.35 7.11
CA LEU A 138 3.31 -15.81 8.09
C LEU A 138 2.66 -16.42 9.34
N LEU A 139 1.53 -15.86 9.81
CA LEU A 139 0.83 -16.38 10.98
C LEU A 139 0.20 -17.76 10.74
N GLN A 140 -0.23 -18.05 9.51
CA GLN A 140 -0.77 -19.35 9.15
C GLN A 140 0.34 -20.41 9.00
N HIS A 141 1.54 -19.99 8.60
CA HIS A 141 2.72 -20.84 8.40
C HIS A 141 3.80 -20.62 9.47
N PHE A 142 3.40 -20.25 10.68
CA PHE A 142 4.36 -19.82 11.70
C PHE A 142 5.28 -20.96 12.16
N SER A 143 4.76 -22.19 12.26
CA SER A 143 5.55 -23.38 12.58
C SER A 143 6.67 -23.63 11.56
N ASP A 144 6.34 -23.53 10.27
CA ASP A 144 7.31 -23.70 9.17
C ASP A 144 8.40 -22.62 9.24
N PHE A 145 8.01 -21.38 9.54
CA PHE A 145 8.95 -20.29 9.77
C PHE A 145 9.89 -20.56 10.96
N LEU A 146 9.36 -21.01 12.10
CA LEU A 146 10.16 -21.32 13.29
C LEU A 146 11.18 -22.43 13.01
N GLU A 147 10.79 -23.46 12.27
CA GLU A 147 11.70 -24.54 11.87
C GLU A 147 12.84 -23.99 10.99
N ALA A 148 12.50 -23.16 9.99
CA ALA A 148 13.50 -22.52 9.13
C ALA A 148 14.41 -21.51 9.88
N ALA A 149 13.92 -20.90 10.95
CA ALA A 149 14.64 -19.91 11.75
C ALA A 149 15.50 -20.52 12.86
N ARG A 150 15.33 -21.80 13.20
CA ARG A 150 15.87 -22.45 14.42
C ARG A 150 17.38 -22.32 14.62
N GLU A 151 18.15 -22.30 13.53
CA GLU A 151 19.62 -22.20 13.55
C GLU A 151 20.12 -20.85 13.00
N ARG A 152 19.23 -19.86 12.87
CA ARG A 152 19.55 -18.55 12.31
C ARG A 152 19.48 -17.48 13.37
N ARG A 153 20.30 -16.44 13.20
CA ARG A 153 20.17 -15.21 13.97
C ARG A 153 19.03 -14.39 13.38
N VAL A 154 18.04 -14.10 14.21
CA VAL A 154 16.88 -13.28 13.82
C VAL A 154 17.09 -11.86 14.32
N ALA A 155 16.83 -10.89 13.45
CA ALA A 155 16.68 -9.48 13.79
C ALA A 155 15.35 -9.00 13.20
N ILE A 156 14.65 -8.15 13.94
CA ILE A 156 13.31 -7.68 13.59
C ILE A 156 13.39 -6.23 13.15
N PHE A 157 12.87 -5.94 11.95
CA PHE A 157 12.76 -4.60 11.41
C PHE A 157 11.29 -4.28 11.19
N LEU A 158 10.80 -3.22 11.83
CA LEU A 158 9.40 -2.84 11.82
C LEU A 158 9.26 -1.46 11.20
N ASP A 159 8.41 -1.35 10.19
CA ASP A 159 7.90 -0.04 9.79
C ASP A 159 6.92 0.49 10.86
N TYR A 160 6.68 1.80 10.88
CA TYR A 160 5.79 2.42 11.86
C TYR A 160 4.38 2.63 11.29
N ASP A 161 4.23 3.52 10.30
CA ASP A 161 2.94 3.96 9.77
C ASP A 161 2.27 2.89 8.90
N GLY A 162 1.10 2.41 9.31
CA GLY A 162 0.41 1.32 8.61
C GLY A 162 0.87 -0.08 8.99
N THR A 163 1.90 -0.19 9.84
CA THR A 163 2.40 -1.47 10.37
C THR A 163 2.15 -1.59 11.88
N LEU A 164 2.68 -0.67 12.68
CA LEU A 164 2.52 -0.65 14.14
C LEU A 164 1.36 0.27 14.60
N THR A 165 0.91 1.16 13.73
CA THR A 165 -0.24 2.04 13.93
C THR A 165 -1.10 2.06 12.66
N PRO A 166 -2.43 2.19 12.76
CA PRO A 166 -3.29 2.41 11.61
C PRO A 166 -2.87 3.64 10.79
N ILE A 167 -3.15 3.62 9.48
CA ILE A 167 -2.97 4.80 8.62
C ILE A 167 -4.00 5.87 9.01
N VAL A 168 -3.52 7.02 9.48
CA VAL A 168 -4.36 8.14 9.92
C VAL A 168 -4.27 9.34 8.97
N LYS A 169 -5.32 10.17 8.93
CA LYS A 169 -5.33 11.41 8.12
C LYS A 169 -4.33 12.46 8.62
N ASN A 170 -4.21 12.61 9.94
CA ASN A 170 -3.25 13.52 10.57
C ASN A 170 -2.04 12.70 11.08
N PRO A 171 -0.84 12.86 10.49
CA PRO A 171 0.37 12.15 10.91
C PRO A 171 0.74 12.32 12.38
N ASP A 172 0.38 13.44 13.01
CA ASP A 172 0.70 13.69 14.43
C ASP A 172 -0.22 12.94 15.40
N ARG A 173 -1.22 12.21 14.88
CA ARG A 173 -2.15 11.37 15.65
C ARG A 173 -1.93 9.87 15.46
N ALA A 174 -0.83 9.47 14.83
CA ALA A 174 -0.50 8.07 14.57
C ALA A 174 0.08 7.42 15.84
N TYR A 175 -0.71 7.32 16.90
CA TYR A 175 -0.27 6.78 18.19
C TYR A 175 -0.25 5.25 18.21
N MET A 176 0.84 4.69 18.73
CA MET A 176 0.93 3.26 19.04
C MET A 176 0.08 2.93 20.27
N SER A 177 -0.68 1.83 20.22
CA SER A 177 -1.45 1.34 21.37
C SER A 177 -0.54 0.71 22.43
N ASP A 178 -0.99 0.72 23.70
CA ASP A 178 -0.24 0.09 24.79
C ASP A 178 -0.01 -1.41 24.57
N GLN A 179 -1.00 -2.10 23.97
CA GLN A 179 -0.89 -3.51 23.62
C GLN A 179 0.21 -3.75 22.57
N MET A 180 0.25 -2.93 21.50
CA MET A 180 1.30 -3.05 20.48
C MET A 180 2.68 -2.72 21.05
N ARG A 181 2.76 -1.69 21.88
CA ARG A 181 3.99 -1.30 22.58
C ARG A 181 4.52 -2.44 23.46
N ALA A 182 3.63 -3.10 24.20
CA ALA A 182 3.99 -4.27 25.00
C ALA A 182 4.49 -5.43 24.14
N ALA A 183 3.87 -5.69 22.98
CA ALA A 183 4.29 -6.72 22.04
C ALA A 183 5.68 -6.44 21.44
N VAL A 184 5.93 -5.21 20.98
CA VAL A 184 7.24 -4.80 20.45
C VAL A 184 8.31 -4.90 21.52
N ARG A 185 8.02 -4.46 22.76
CA ARG A 185 8.92 -4.63 23.90
C ARG A 185 9.23 -6.10 24.18
N ALA A 186 8.24 -6.99 24.13
CA ALA A 186 8.45 -8.41 24.34
C ALA A 186 9.36 -9.02 23.25
N ALA A 187 9.15 -8.63 21.99
CA ALA A 187 10.02 -9.04 20.88
C ALA A 187 11.46 -8.53 21.05
N ALA A 188 11.63 -7.27 21.46
CA ALA A 188 12.93 -6.64 21.67
C ALA A 188 13.77 -7.28 22.78
N ARG A 189 13.14 -7.93 23.76
CA ARG A 189 13.85 -8.71 24.80
C ARG A 189 14.46 -10.00 24.25
N LEU A 190 13.93 -10.52 23.15
CA LEU A 190 14.35 -11.79 22.55
C LEU A 190 15.24 -11.58 21.33
N PHE A 191 14.97 -10.53 20.55
CA PHE A 191 15.62 -10.27 19.27
C PHE A 191 16.03 -8.80 19.15
N PRO A 192 17.21 -8.49 18.57
CA PRO A 192 17.52 -7.13 18.15
C PRO A 192 16.41 -6.58 17.27
N THR A 193 15.79 -5.49 17.72
CA THR A 193 14.58 -4.94 17.08
C THR A 193 14.80 -3.48 16.72
N ALA A 194 14.47 -3.12 15.49
CA ALA A 194 14.63 -1.78 14.94
C ALA A 194 13.29 -1.25 14.41
N ILE A 195 12.99 0.01 14.73
CA ILE A 195 11.93 0.76 14.06
C ILE A 195 12.55 1.54 12.91
N ILE A 196 12.07 1.31 11.69
CA ILE A 196 12.46 2.05 10.49
C ILE A 196 11.29 2.95 10.10
N SER A 197 11.52 4.24 9.93
CA SER A 197 10.46 5.17 9.55
C SER A 197 10.97 6.29 8.63
N GLY A 198 10.08 6.78 7.77
CA GLY A 198 10.29 8.03 7.04
C GLY A 198 10.24 9.27 7.94
N ARG A 199 9.61 9.17 9.12
CA ARG A 199 9.53 10.26 10.11
C ARG A 199 10.92 10.61 10.64
N GLY A 200 11.07 11.83 11.16
CA GLY A 200 12.23 12.18 11.98
C GLY A 200 12.39 11.19 13.14
N ARG A 201 13.63 10.79 13.42
CA ARG A 201 13.96 9.78 14.45
C ARG A 201 13.34 10.11 15.80
N GLU A 202 13.52 11.33 16.29
CA GLU A 202 12.99 11.78 17.60
C GLU A 202 11.45 11.76 17.63
N LYS A 203 10.81 12.08 16.50
CA LYS A 203 9.36 12.06 16.36
C LYS A 203 8.84 10.63 16.51
N VAL A 204 9.37 9.66 15.77
CA VAL A 204 8.94 8.25 15.89
C VAL A 204 9.29 7.66 17.27
N GLU A 205 10.45 8.00 17.82
CA GLU A 205 10.87 7.60 19.16
C GLU A 205 9.90 8.11 20.24
N SER A 206 9.42 9.36 20.10
CA SER A 206 8.44 9.96 21.03
C SER A 206 7.07 9.26 21.02
N PHE A 207 6.69 8.63 19.89
CA PHE A 207 5.46 7.85 19.78
C PHE A 207 5.61 6.43 20.32
N VAL A 208 6.75 5.78 20.03
CA VAL A 208 7.03 4.39 20.42
C VAL A 208 7.36 4.28 21.91
N GLN A 209 8.19 5.20 22.43
CA GLN A 209 8.55 5.31 23.86
C GLN A 209 9.23 4.05 24.43
N LEU A 210 10.05 3.38 23.62
CA LEU A 210 10.86 2.22 24.00
C LEU A 210 12.34 2.53 23.80
N LYS A 211 13.14 2.55 24.87
CA LYS A 211 14.56 2.91 24.78
C LYS A 211 15.46 1.73 24.39
N GLU A 212 14.93 0.52 24.52
CA GLU A 212 15.59 -0.75 24.22
C GLU A 212 15.68 -1.07 22.71
N LEU A 213 15.23 -0.18 21.83
CA LEU A 213 15.16 -0.40 20.38
C LEU A 213 16.24 0.37 19.62
N TYR A 214 16.53 -0.10 18.41
CA TYR A 214 17.17 0.72 17.39
C TYR A 214 16.10 1.59 16.71
N TYR A 215 16.44 2.83 16.39
CA TYR A 215 15.58 3.72 15.60
C TYR A 215 16.32 4.21 14.38
N ALA A 216 15.74 4.02 13.19
CA ALA A 216 16.21 4.55 11.93
C ALA A 216 15.15 5.51 11.38
N GLY A 217 15.34 6.80 11.62
CA GLY A 217 14.50 7.88 11.11
C GLY A 217 15.05 8.49 9.82
N SER A 218 14.30 9.42 9.25
CA SER A 218 14.72 10.21 8.07
C SER A 218 15.12 9.31 6.89
N HIS A 219 14.36 8.25 6.64
CA HIS A 219 14.68 7.22 5.63
C HIS A 219 16.03 6.51 5.85
N GLY A 220 16.42 6.30 7.11
CA GLY A 220 17.65 5.59 7.48
C GLY A 220 18.90 6.45 7.58
N MET A 221 18.77 7.78 7.50
CA MET A 221 19.89 8.72 7.64
C MET A 221 20.16 9.17 9.08
N ASP A 222 19.23 8.92 10.00
CA ASP A 222 19.44 9.18 11.43
C ASP A 222 19.15 7.89 12.20
N ILE A 223 20.20 7.14 12.49
CA ILE A 223 20.11 5.86 13.21
C ILE A 223 20.71 6.01 14.60
N VAL A 224 19.97 5.59 15.62
CA VAL A 224 20.49 5.39 16.98
C VAL A 224 20.24 3.99 17.46
N GLY A 225 21.15 3.47 18.27
CA GLY A 225 20.98 2.22 19.01
C GLY A 225 20.23 2.41 20.34
N PRO A 226 19.93 1.30 21.02
CA PRO A 226 19.27 1.30 22.32
C PRO A 226 19.99 2.17 23.36
N GLN A 227 19.22 2.90 24.17
CA GLN A 227 19.71 3.74 25.26
C GLN A 227 19.30 3.12 26.61
N GLY A 228 20.22 2.41 27.27
CA GLY A 228 19.96 1.78 28.57
C GLY A 228 21.18 1.76 29.49
N ASP A 229 20.92 1.66 30.80
CA ASP A 229 21.93 1.74 31.89
C ASP A 229 23.00 0.63 31.87
N GLN A 230 22.85 -0.42 31.04
CA GLN A 230 23.71 -1.62 31.08
C GLN A 230 24.75 -1.74 29.95
N GLN A 231 24.99 -0.71 29.16
CA GLN A 231 26.21 -0.69 28.33
C GLN A 231 26.87 0.69 28.38
N ALA A 232 27.95 0.78 29.16
CA ALA A 232 28.99 1.81 29.06
C ALA A 232 29.81 1.65 27.77
N GLY A 233 29.13 1.44 26.64
CA GLY A 233 29.67 1.43 25.29
C GLY A 233 29.05 2.56 24.50
N GLU A 234 29.77 3.09 23.50
CA GLU A 234 29.28 4.16 22.64
C GLU A 234 27.87 3.84 22.14
N THR A 235 26.91 4.72 22.44
CA THR A 235 25.59 4.68 21.82
C THR A 235 25.79 4.73 20.32
N LEU A 236 25.44 3.65 19.62
CA LEU A 236 25.52 3.60 18.16
C LEU A 236 24.76 4.81 17.62
N ALA A 237 25.47 5.71 16.94
CA ALA A 237 24.90 6.86 16.26
C ALA A 237 25.46 6.88 14.84
N PHE A 238 24.58 6.71 13.85
CA PHE A 238 24.97 6.68 12.44
C PHE A 238 24.17 7.74 11.68
N GLN A 239 24.88 8.79 11.27
CA GLN A 239 24.33 9.94 10.55
C GLN A 239 25.18 10.25 9.31
N PRO A 240 25.10 9.44 8.24
CA PRO A 240 25.94 9.61 7.04
C PRO A 240 25.70 10.94 6.33
N ALA A 241 24.54 11.57 6.58
CA ALA A 241 24.15 12.86 6.05
C ALA A 241 24.37 14.03 7.03
N ALA A 242 25.07 13.83 8.17
CA ALA A 242 25.25 14.86 9.19
C ALA A 242 25.75 16.22 8.65
N ARG A 243 26.70 16.18 7.70
CA ARG A 243 27.23 17.38 7.04
C ARG A 243 26.19 18.23 6.30
N TYR A 244 25.04 17.64 5.95
CA TYR A 244 23.96 18.32 5.26
C TYR A 244 22.95 18.97 6.20
N ALA A 245 23.01 18.76 7.51
CA ALA A 245 22.02 19.35 8.44
C ALA A 245 21.86 20.87 8.25
N PRO A 246 22.94 21.69 8.15
CA PRO A 246 22.78 23.13 7.96
C PRO A 246 22.11 23.50 6.63
N ILE A 247 22.37 22.76 5.54
CA ILE A 247 21.73 23.03 4.25
C ILE A 247 20.26 22.61 4.27
N MET A 248 19.90 21.55 5.00
CA MET A 248 18.50 21.13 5.16
C MET A 248 17.69 22.14 5.96
N ASP A 249 18.26 22.74 7.02
CA ASP A 249 17.63 23.84 7.77
C ASP A 249 17.37 25.04 6.84
N GLN A 250 18.33 25.38 5.98
CA GLN A 250 18.17 26.44 4.98
C GLN A 250 17.11 26.09 3.93
N VAL A 251 17.06 24.84 3.44
CA VAL A 251 16.02 24.37 2.50
C VAL A 251 14.64 24.55 3.13
N TYR A 252 14.48 24.15 4.39
CA TYR A 252 13.21 24.28 5.09
C TYR A 252 12.76 25.72 5.24
N ALA A 253 13.64 26.60 5.74
CA ALA A 253 13.31 28.02 5.87
C ALA A 253 12.92 28.65 4.53
N GLU A 254 13.64 28.31 3.45
CA GLU A 254 13.35 28.78 2.10
C GLU A 254 12.01 28.25 1.58
N LEU A 255 11.74 26.94 1.73
CA LEU A 255 10.49 26.33 1.27
C LEU A 255 9.28 26.87 2.04
N VAL A 256 9.39 27.03 3.37
CA VAL A 256 8.32 27.62 4.19
C VAL A 256 7.95 29.01 3.66
N SER A 257 8.94 29.84 3.33
CA SER A 257 8.71 31.15 2.74
C SER A 257 8.07 31.06 1.34
N ARG A 258 8.59 30.19 0.47
CA ARG A 258 8.12 30.07 -0.93
C ARG A 258 6.70 29.51 -1.06
N VAL A 259 6.27 28.65 -0.14
CA VAL A 259 4.93 28.02 -0.20
C VAL A 259 3.92 28.68 0.73
N ALA A 260 4.29 29.75 1.45
CA ALA A 260 3.41 30.45 2.39
C ALA A 260 2.11 30.95 1.72
N ASP A 261 2.21 31.40 0.47
CA ASP A 261 1.07 31.93 -0.30
C ASP A 261 0.28 30.85 -1.05
N ILE A 262 0.60 29.56 -0.87
CA ILE A 262 -0.09 28.43 -1.50
C ILE A 262 -1.04 27.80 -0.47
N PRO A 263 -2.36 28.05 -0.55
CA PRO A 263 -3.32 27.50 0.41
C PRO A 263 -3.27 25.97 0.44
N GLY A 264 -3.15 25.41 1.64
CA GLY A 264 -3.12 23.97 1.87
C GLY A 264 -1.76 23.29 1.68
N ALA A 265 -0.72 24.02 1.25
CA ALA A 265 0.66 23.53 1.23
C ALA A 265 1.27 23.58 2.63
N THR A 266 1.99 22.54 3.05
CA THR A 266 2.72 22.53 4.31
C THR A 266 4.12 21.96 4.13
N VAL A 267 5.06 22.42 4.96
CA VAL A 267 6.45 21.96 4.94
C VAL A 267 6.78 21.29 6.28
N GLU A 268 7.37 20.10 6.23
CA GLU A 268 7.82 19.33 7.39
C GLU A 268 9.34 19.11 7.33
N HIS A 269 10.04 19.35 8.44
CA HIS A 269 11.48 19.11 8.57
C HIS A 269 11.76 17.85 9.38
N ASN A 270 12.26 16.81 8.71
CA ASN A 270 12.66 15.53 9.29
C ASN A 270 14.19 15.39 9.33
N LYS A 271 14.91 16.48 9.68
CA LYS A 271 16.38 16.58 9.82
C LYS A 271 17.18 16.42 8.53
N PHE A 272 17.12 15.24 7.90
CA PHE A 272 17.79 14.96 6.62
C PHE A 272 16.81 14.82 5.46
N CYS A 273 15.54 15.14 5.68
CA CYS A 273 14.49 15.14 4.67
C CYS A 273 13.57 16.34 4.93
N VAL A 274 13.29 17.13 3.90
CA VAL A 274 12.27 18.19 3.96
C VAL A 274 11.13 17.81 3.04
N SER A 275 9.92 17.73 3.59
CA SER A 275 8.74 17.26 2.88
C SER A 275 7.78 18.43 2.63
N VAL A 276 7.40 18.65 1.38
CA VAL A 276 6.37 19.62 1.00
C VAL A 276 5.10 18.86 0.65
N HIS A 277 4.12 18.91 1.54
CA HIS A 277 2.82 18.26 1.37
C HIS A 277 1.87 19.19 0.61
N PHE A 278 1.21 18.65 -0.42
CA PHE A 278 0.25 19.39 -1.24
C PHE A 278 -1.09 18.64 -1.37
N ARG A 279 -1.37 17.76 -0.40
CA ARG A 279 -2.60 16.96 -0.38
C ARG A 279 -3.86 17.80 -0.24
N ASN A 280 -3.76 18.89 0.52
CA ASN A 280 -4.86 19.79 0.84
C ASN A 280 -4.89 21.03 -0.06
N CYS A 281 -4.00 21.12 -1.05
CA CYS A 281 -4.01 22.20 -2.02
C CYS A 281 -5.20 22.06 -2.99
N GLU A 282 -5.70 23.20 -3.47
CA GLU A 282 -6.73 23.26 -4.50
C GLU A 282 -6.24 22.69 -5.85
N ALA A 283 -7.18 22.23 -6.68
CA ALA A 283 -6.87 21.76 -8.03
C ALA A 283 -6.25 22.90 -8.85
N GLY A 284 -5.00 22.73 -9.30
CA GLY A 284 -4.24 23.73 -10.06
C GLY A 284 -3.01 24.30 -9.34
N GLN A 285 -2.89 24.11 -8.02
CA GLN A 285 -1.73 24.61 -7.24
C GLN A 285 -0.48 23.71 -7.33
N TYR A 286 -0.58 22.56 -8.01
CA TYR A 286 0.53 21.61 -8.15
C TYR A 286 1.77 22.25 -8.80
N ASP A 287 1.59 23.00 -9.89
CA ASP A 287 2.71 23.61 -10.61
C ASP A 287 3.38 24.71 -9.80
N ALA A 288 2.61 25.43 -8.96
CA ALA A 288 3.17 26.42 -8.03
C ALA A 288 4.06 25.74 -6.97
N VAL A 289 3.60 24.63 -6.38
CA VAL A 289 4.39 23.85 -5.41
C VAL A 289 5.63 23.26 -6.07
N LEU A 290 5.49 22.67 -7.26
CA LEU A 290 6.61 22.11 -8.01
C LEU A 290 7.64 23.20 -8.34
N GLY A 291 7.18 24.37 -8.82
CA GLY A 291 8.03 25.52 -9.10
C GLY A 291 8.80 26.02 -7.88
N ALA A 292 8.17 26.03 -6.69
CA ALA A 292 8.82 26.36 -5.43
C ALA A 292 9.93 25.35 -5.05
N VAL A 293 9.65 24.05 -5.22
CA VAL A 293 10.63 22.98 -4.97
C VAL A 293 11.80 23.07 -5.94
N GLU A 294 11.54 23.21 -7.24
CA GLU A 294 12.57 23.33 -8.26
C GLU A 294 13.43 24.58 -8.04
N ALA A 295 12.81 25.73 -7.73
CA ALA A 295 13.54 26.96 -7.44
C ALA A 295 14.50 26.80 -6.25
N THR A 296 14.09 26.08 -5.20
CA THR A 296 14.93 25.79 -4.03
C THR A 296 16.11 24.88 -4.38
N LEU A 297 15.97 24.02 -5.40
CA LEU A 297 17.01 23.08 -5.84
C LEU A 297 17.97 23.64 -6.90
N ARG A 298 17.64 24.73 -7.61
CA ARG A 298 18.41 25.26 -8.75
C ARG A 298 19.89 25.54 -8.47
N SER A 299 20.29 25.71 -7.22
CA SER A 299 21.68 25.97 -6.80
C SER A 299 22.25 24.90 -5.86
N ARG A 300 21.57 23.77 -5.69
CA ARG A 300 21.89 22.74 -4.68
C ARG A 300 22.02 21.35 -5.32
N ALA A 301 23.08 21.13 -6.10
CA ALA A 301 23.33 19.89 -6.83
C ALA A 301 23.54 18.65 -5.93
N GLU A 302 23.86 18.89 -4.66
CA GLU A 302 24.01 17.89 -3.62
C GLU A 302 22.67 17.38 -3.05
N LEU A 303 21.54 17.97 -3.45
CA LEU A 303 20.18 17.57 -3.06
C LEU A 303 19.38 17.08 -4.26
N HIS A 304 18.36 16.27 -4.00
CA HIS A 304 17.35 15.91 -4.99
C HIS A 304 15.96 15.91 -4.37
N ALA A 305 14.94 16.09 -5.21
CA ALA A 305 13.55 15.82 -4.84
C ALA A 305 13.10 14.46 -5.38
N SER A 306 12.35 13.73 -4.57
CA SER A 306 11.53 12.58 -4.98
C SER A 306 10.05 12.89 -4.80
N ARG A 307 9.21 12.29 -5.65
CA ARG A 307 7.75 12.43 -5.57
C ARG A 307 7.15 11.26 -4.81
N GLY A 308 6.40 11.55 -3.75
CA GLY A 308 5.55 10.60 -3.03
C GLY A 308 4.06 10.82 -3.31
N ARG A 309 3.19 10.21 -2.49
CA ARG A 309 1.73 10.34 -2.61
C ARG A 309 1.24 11.71 -2.13
N LYS A 310 1.19 12.67 -3.07
CA LYS A 310 0.87 14.10 -2.85
C LYS A 310 1.84 14.82 -1.90
N VAL A 311 3.12 14.49 -2.02
CA VAL A 311 4.23 15.10 -1.28
C VAL A 311 5.49 15.13 -2.15
N PHE A 312 6.30 16.18 -2.03
CA PHE A 312 7.68 16.21 -2.53
C PHE A 312 8.65 16.06 -1.36
N GLU A 313 9.63 15.18 -1.48
CA GLU A 313 10.63 14.93 -0.44
C GLU A 313 12.01 15.34 -0.95
N ILE A 314 12.61 16.35 -0.32
CA ILE A 314 13.95 16.84 -0.64
C ILE A 314 14.95 16.15 0.28
N LYS A 315 15.95 15.50 -0.30
CA LYS A 315 16.95 14.68 0.43
C LYS A 315 18.36 14.89 -0.13
N PRO A 316 19.41 14.66 0.69
CA PRO A 316 20.79 14.60 0.21
C PRO A 316 21.02 13.51 -0.85
N GLN A 317 21.90 13.78 -1.81
CA GLN A 317 22.21 12.86 -2.90
C GLN A 317 22.84 11.53 -2.44
N CYS A 318 23.45 11.50 -1.24
CA CYS A 318 23.98 10.26 -0.66
C CYS A 318 22.90 9.20 -0.42
N CYS A 319 21.61 9.56 -0.40
CA CYS A 319 20.51 8.60 -0.33
C CYS A 319 20.33 7.75 -1.60
N ARG A 320 20.78 8.22 -2.77
CA ARG A 320 20.65 7.46 -4.04
C ARG A 320 21.49 6.18 -4.05
N LEU A 321 22.44 6.02 -3.14
CA LEU A 321 23.26 4.82 -2.99
C LEU A 321 22.52 3.68 -2.26
N PHE A 322 21.39 3.95 -1.58
CA PHE A 322 20.68 2.99 -0.73
C PHE A 322 19.34 2.48 -1.29
N LEU A 323 18.93 2.93 -2.48
CA LEU A 323 17.75 2.39 -3.17
C LEU A 323 18.20 1.39 -4.25
N PRO A 324 17.66 0.16 -4.29
CA PRO A 324 17.91 -0.73 -5.41
C PRO A 324 17.35 -0.04 -6.66
N ARG A 325 18.24 0.29 -7.61
CA ARG A 325 17.84 0.83 -8.91
C ARG A 325 17.03 -0.25 -9.63
N GLY A 326 15.73 -0.06 -9.72
CA GLY A 326 14.88 -0.82 -10.64
C GLY A 326 15.20 -0.45 -12.09
N LYS A 327 16.19 -1.14 -12.69
CA LYS A 327 16.21 -1.74 -14.04
C LYS A 327 17.66 -2.11 -14.45
N PRO A 328 17.84 -3.22 -15.19
CA PRO A 328 19.12 -3.91 -15.33
C PRO A 328 19.99 -3.28 -16.43
N GLY A 329 21.27 -3.11 -16.13
CA GLY A 329 22.27 -2.70 -17.10
C GLY A 329 23.37 -1.86 -16.46
N LEU A 330 24.56 -2.46 -16.34
CA LEU A 330 25.86 -1.89 -15.98
C LEU A 330 26.22 -1.87 -14.48
N GLY A 331 27.16 -2.76 -14.14
CA GLY A 331 28.22 -2.55 -13.14
C GLY A 331 27.86 -2.91 -11.71
N GLU A 332 28.09 -4.18 -11.32
CA GLU A 332 28.22 -4.58 -9.93
C GLU A 332 29.40 -3.82 -9.29
N ILE A 333 29.15 -3.12 -8.19
CA ILE A 333 30.19 -2.62 -7.30
C ILE A 333 30.00 -3.37 -5.98
N GLU A 334 30.86 -4.35 -5.75
CA GLU A 334 31.12 -4.98 -4.46
C GLU A 334 31.62 -3.90 -3.49
N VAL A 335 31.00 -3.80 -2.31
CA VAL A 335 31.51 -3.00 -1.20
C VAL A 335 32.06 -3.98 -0.17
N ASP A 336 33.38 -4.06 -0.13
CA ASP A 336 34.17 -4.82 0.83
C ASP A 336 34.02 -4.18 2.23
N PHE A 337 33.65 -4.98 3.22
CA PHE A 337 33.72 -4.58 4.64
C PHE A 337 34.87 -5.35 5.29
N THR A 338 36.04 -4.71 5.31
CA THR A 338 37.15 -5.11 6.19
C THR A 338 36.97 -4.62 7.61
#